data_AF-A0A8T1G9I2-F1
#
_entry.id   AF-A0A8T1G9I2-F1
#
_cell.length_a   1.000
_cell.length_b   1.000
_cell.length_c   1.000
_cell.angle_alpha   90.00
_cell.angle_beta   90.00
_cell.angle_gamma   90.00
#
_symmetry.space_group_name_H-M   'P 1'
#
loop_
_entity.id
_entity.type
_entity.pdbx_description
1 polymer ?
#
loop_
_entity_poly.entity_id
_entity_poly.type
_entity_poly.pdbx_seq_one_letter_code
_entity_poly.pdbx_strand_id
1 'polypeptide(L)' 'MLMADTTGKKYDPWVIMKMRPSNDAVTREENTQLRQGFSRRLRPTIEKLERETSMAIFANAKGWWN' A
#
# COMPACT_ATOMS: atom_id res chain seq x y z
N MET A 1 -10.36 2.64 6.78
CA MET A 1 -10.92 3.98 7.08
C MET A 1 -11.85 4.32 5.93
N LEU A 2 -13.08 4.78 6.20
CA LEU A 2 -14.00 5.17 5.11
C LEU A 2 -13.68 6.63 4.74
N MET A 3 -13.24 6.87 3.51
CA MET A 3 -12.89 8.21 3.06
C MET A 3 -14.06 8.79 2.27
N ALA A 4 -14.49 10.00 2.60
CA ALA A 4 -15.52 10.72 1.86
C ALA A 4 -15.12 12.19 1.69
N ASP A 5 -15.45 12.79 0.56
CA ASP A 5 -15.23 14.22 0.33
C ASP A 5 -16.38 15.08 0.87
N THR A 6 -16.22 16.40 0.79
CA THR A 6 -17.22 17.39 1.23
C THR A 6 -18.51 17.36 0.40
N THR A 7 -18.52 16.68 -0.75
CA THR A 7 -19.71 16.48 -1.59
C THR A 7 -20.47 15.20 -1.21
N GLY A 8 -19.96 14.43 -0.26
CA GLY A 8 -20.54 13.17 0.18
C GLY A 8 -20.14 11.97 -0.69
N LYS A 9 -19.21 12.14 -1.63
CA LYS A 9 -18.68 11.02 -2.43
C LYS A 9 -17.83 10.13 -1.53
N LYS A 10 -18.23 8.88 -1.41
CA LYS A 10 -17.46 7.84 -0.71
C LYS A 10 -16.45 7.24 -1.68
N TYR A 11 -15.22 7.08 -1.20
CA TYR A 11 -14.16 6.40 -1.94
C TYR A 11 -13.99 4.98 -1.42
N ASP A 12 -13.50 4.12 -2.30
CA ASP A 12 -13.15 2.76 -1.92
C ASP A 12 -12.09 2.78 -0.81
N PRO A 13 -12.25 1.94 0.21
CA PRO A 13 -11.31 1.89 1.31
C PRO A 13 -9.97 1.32 0.83
N TRP A 14 -8.90 1.82 1.42
CA TRP A 14 -7.56 1.25 1.28
C TRP A 14 -6.98 0.89 2.65
N VAL A 15 -5.91 0.10 2.63
CA VAL A 15 -5.19 -0.38 3.81
C VAL A 15 -3.72 0.03 3.72
N ILE A 16 -3.15 0.47 4.83
CA ILE A 16 -1.70 0.71 4.96
C ILE A 16 -1.15 -0.28 5.99
N MET A 17 -0.24 -1.14 5.56
CA MET A 17 0.46 -2.08 6.42
C MET A 17 1.76 -1.45 6.92
N LYS A 18 2.00 -1.55 8.24
CA LYS A 18 3.26 -1.13 8.84
C LYS A 18 4.35 -2.16 8.55
N MET A 19 5.33 -1.80 7.73
CA MET A 19 6.46 -2.67 7.40
C MET A 19 7.77 -1.89 7.28
N ARG A 20 8.87 -2.53 7.67
CA ARG A 20 10.21 -1.96 7.48
C ARG A 20 10.55 -1.94 5.99
N PRO A 21 11.00 -0.80 5.44
CA PRO A 21 11.48 -0.73 4.06
C PRO A 21 12.80 -1.49 3.89
N SER A 22 13.22 -1.68 2.64
CA SER A 22 14.56 -2.20 2.33
C SER A 22 15.65 -1.29 2.91
N ASN A 23 16.75 -1.90 3.39
CA ASN A 23 17.96 -1.18 3.79
C ASN A 23 18.73 -0.64 2.58
N ASP A 24 18.63 -1.33 1.44
CA ASP A 24 19.21 -0.85 0.19
C ASP A 24 18.35 0.28 -0.41
N ALA A 25 18.96 1.44 -0.62
CA ALA A 25 18.27 2.68 -1.00
C ALA A 25 17.63 2.59 -2.39
N VAL A 26 18.35 2.01 -3.36
CA VAL A 26 17.86 1.83 -4.75
C VAL A 26 16.65 0.90 -4.74
N THR A 27 16.77 -0.25 -4.08
CA THR A 27 15.67 -1.21 -3.93
C THR A 27 14.48 -0.61 -3.19
N ARG A 28 14.72 0.23 -2.17
CA ARG A 28 13.66 0.91 -1.43
C ARG A 28 12.88 1.86 -2.33
N GLU A 29 13.57 2.65 -3.13
CA GLU A 29 12.94 3.60 -4.06
C GLU A 29 12.14 2.86 -5.14
N GLU A 30 12.72 1.84 -5.77
CA GLU A 30 11.99 0.99 -6.72
C GLU A 30 10.75 0.35 -6.10
N ASN A 31 10.86 -0.20 -4.89
CA ASN A 31 9.72 -0.81 -4.20
C ASN A 31 8.62 0.22 -3.89
N THR A 32 9.01 1.44 -3.54
CA THR A 32 8.06 2.52 -3.24
C THR A 32 7.30 2.94 -4.49
N GLN A 33 8.02 3.11 -5.62
CA GLN A 33 7.42 3.57 -6.87
C GLN A 33 6.61 2.48 -7.58
N LEU A 34 7.15 1.27 -7.67
CA LEU A 34 6.60 0.21 -8.54
C LEU A 34 5.77 -0.83 -7.79
N ARG A 35 5.93 -0.91 -6.47
CA ARG A 35 5.43 -2.05 -5.67
C ARG A 35 4.68 -1.61 -4.43
N GLN A 36 4.22 -0.36 -4.37
CA GLN A 36 3.43 0.20 -3.26
C GLN A 36 4.11 0.02 -1.88
N GLY A 37 5.45 0.01 -1.85
CA GLY A 37 6.26 -0.19 -0.66
C GLY A 37 6.53 -1.66 -0.29
N PHE A 38 5.97 -2.63 -1.03
CA PHE A 38 6.23 -4.05 -0.84
C PHE A 38 7.50 -4.50 -1.56
N SER A 39 8.13 -5.55 -1.03
CA SER A 39 9.23 -6.21 -1.71
C SER A 39 8.75 -6.97 -2.95
N ARG A 40 9.65 -7.20 -3.91
CA ARG A 40 9.37 -7.99 -5.12
C ARG A 40 8.76 -9.37 -4.82
N ARG A 41 9.15 -10.01 -3.71
CA ARG A 41 8.65 -11.34 -3.33
C ARG A 41 7.23 -11.30 -2.77
N LEU A 42 6.88 -10.26 -2.04
CA LEU A 42 5.58 -10.16 -1.36
C LEU A 42 4.50 -9.54 -2.29
N ARG A 43 4.91 -8.76 -3.29
CA ARG A 43 3.99 -8.08 -4.22
C ARG A 43 2.93 -9.00 -4.84
N PRO A 44 3.25 -10.19 -5.40
CA PRO A 44 2.24 -11.06 -6.01
C PRO A 44 1.16 -11.54 -5.03
N THR A 45 1.53 -11.78 -3.76
CA THR A 45 0.57 -12.16 -2.71
C THR A 45 -0.37 -11.01 -2.39
N ILE A 46 0.15 -9.78 -2.32
CA ILE A 46 -0.67 -8.60 -2.08
C ILE A 46 -1.60 -8.33 -3.26
N GLU A 47 -1.12 -8.45 -4.51
CA GLU A 47 -1.98 -8.30 -5.71
C GLU A 47 -3.11 -9.31 -5.77
N LYS A 48 -2.90 -10.51 -5.24
CA LYS A 48 -3.98 -11.49 -5.08
C LYS A 48 -5.01 -11.00 -4.07
N LEU A 49 -4.57 -10.51 -2.90
CA LEU A 49 -5.45 -9.97 -1.87
C LEU A 49 -6.21 -8.72 -2.33
N GLU A 50 -5.55 -7.80 -3.05
CA GLU A 50 -6.19 -6.61 -3.63
C GLU A 50 -7.32 -7.01 -4.59
N ARG A 51 -7.11 -8.05 -5.41
CA ARG A 51 -8.14 -8.58 -6.32
C ARG A 51 -9.31 -9.25 -5.58
N GLU A 52 -9.01 -10.02 -4.54
CA GLU A 52 -10.05 -10.71 -3.75
C GLU A 52 -10.90 -9.75 -2.91
N THR A 53 -10.30 -8.67 -2.41
CA THR A 53 -10.97 -7.72 -1.51
C THR A 53 -11.45 -6.45 -2.21
N SER A 54 -10.99 -6.20 -3.45
CA SER A 54 -11.19 -4.93 -4.16
C SER A 54 -10.69 -3.71 -3.38
N MET A 55 -9.69 -3.89 -2.51
CA MET A 55 -9.08 -2.81 -1.73
C MET A 55 -7.63 -2.61 -2.14
N ALA A 56 -7.21 -1.37 -2.26
CA ALA A 56 -5.79 -1.05 -2.45
C ALA A 56 -5.03 -1.25 -1.13
N ILE A 57 -3.86 -1.89 -1.19
CA ILE A 57 -3.04 -2.20 -0.02
C ILE A 57 -1.65 -1.63 -0.23
N PHE A 58 -1.20 -0.79 0.70
CA PHE A 58 0.11 -0.14 0.68
C PHE A 58 0.95 -0.55 1.87
N ALA A 59 2.26 -0.34 1.79
CA ALA A 59 3.17 -0.55 2.90
C ALA A 59 4.08 0.66 3.15
N ASN A 60 4.24 1.02 4.43
CA ASN A 60 5.26 1.98 4.85
C ASN A 60 5.73 1.74 6.29
N ALA A 61 6.80 2.44 6.70
CA ALA A 61 7.39 2.28 8.03
C ALA A 61 6.49 2.77 9.18
N LYS A 62 5.57 3.70 8.90
CA LYS A 62 4.75 4.37 9.90
C LYS A 62 3.44 3.61 10.20
N GLY A 63 2.89 2.90 9.21
CA GLY A 63 1.57 2.26 9.28
C GLY A 63 0.40 3.25 9.15
N TRP A 64 0.66 4.44 8.63
CA TRP A 64 -0.32 5.53 8.51
C TRP A 64 0.08 6.47 7.37
N TRP A 65 -0.66 7.56 7.13
CA TRP A 65 -0.30 8.60 6.17
C TRP A 65 1.14 9.07 6.41
N ASN A 66 1.96 9.12 5.36
CA ASN A 66 3.37 9.45 5.49
C ASN A 66 3.61 10.95 5.40
#